data_AF-A0A7X6Z169-F1
#
_entry.id   AF-A0A7X6Z169-F1
#
_cell.length_a   1.000
_cell.length_b   1.000
_cell.length_c   1.000
_cell.angle_alpha   90.00
_cell.angle_beta   90.00
_cell.angle_gamma   90.00
#
_symmetry.space_group_name_H-M   'P 1'
#
loop_
_entity.id
_entity.type
_entity.pdbx_description
1 polymer ?
#
loop_
_entity_poly.entity_id
_entity_poly.type
_entity_poly.pdbx_seq_one_letter_code
_entity_poly.pdbx_strand_id
1 'polypeptide(L)'
;MTSKESSKSKNIEENPNVSLLIDTREDSIHDVSKIIALTVYGEASVASDKNKKDEIIKTFVTLYPSLEQFAQSSSCEIIVVKPTKFLLLNGVTDSKVFTMKEFLKK
;
A
#
# COMPACT_ATOMS: atom_id res chain seq x y z
N MET A 1 -3.66 6.35 -3.54
CA MET A 1 -4.80 7.30 -3.65
C MET A 1 -6.08 6.50 -3.80
N THR A 2 -7.20 6.98 -3.27
CA THR A 2 -8.53 6.35 -3.42
C THR A 2 -9.62 7.41 -3.51
N SER A 3 -10.83 7.01 -3.94
CA SER A 3 -12.01 7.88 -3.87
C SER A 3 -12.64 7.78 -2.48
N LYS A 4 -13.09 8.92 -1.93
CA LYS A 4 -13.91 9.02 -0.71
C LYS A 4 -15.04 8.02 -0.68
N GLU A 5 -15.71 7.84 -1.81
CA GLU A 5 -16.89 6.98 -1.91
C GLU A 5 -16.57 5.49 -2.09
N SER A 6 -15.29 5.15 -2.22
CA SER A 6 -14.86 3.78 -2.42
C SER A 6 -15.18 2.92 -1.18
N SER A 7 -15.45 1.63 -1.41
CA SER A 7 -15.52 0.66 -0.33
C SER A 7 -14.22 0.62 0.48
N LYS A 8 -13.07 0.98 -0.11
CA LYS A 8 -11.79 1.04 0.61
C LYS A 8 -11.80 2.14 1.68
N SER A 9 -12.24 3.37 1.36
CA SER A 9 -12.37 4.44 2.36
C SER A 9 -13.34 4.02 3.46
N LYS A 10 -14.55 3.59 3.08
CA LYS A 10 -15.60 3.20 4.04
C LYS A 10 -15.13 2.08 4.98
N ASN A 11 -14.51 1.03 4.43
CA ASN A 11 -14.00 -0.07 5.24
C ASN A 11 -12.87 0.36 6.19
N ILE A 12 -12.00 1.31 5.78
CA ILE A 12 -10.91 1.82 6.63
C ILE A 12 -11.46 2.70 7.76
N GLU A 13 -12.48 3.51 7.49
CA GLU A 13 -13.16 4.31 8.50
C GLU A 13 -13.85 3.42 9.55
N GLU A 14 -14.45 2.31 9.12
CA GLU A 14 -15.09 1.33 10.01
C GLU A 14 -14.07 0.45 10.78
N ASN A 15 -12.99 0.03 10.11
CA ASN A 15 -11.94 -0.79 10.70
C ASN A 15 -10.57 -0.43 10.12
N PRO A 16 -9.69 0.21 10.90
CA PRO A 16 -8.38 0.64 10.41
C PRO A 16 -7.41 -0.53 10.19
N ASN A 17 -7.70 -1.74 10.68
CA ASN A 17 -6.79 -2.88 10.53
C ASN A 17 -6.77 -3.38 9.08
N VAL A 18 -5.62 -3.26 8.42
CA VAL A 18 -5.46 -3.61 7.00
C VAL A 18 -4.25 -4.50 6.76
N SER A 19 -4.25 -5.15 5.60
CA SER A 19 -3.07 -5.74 4.99
C SER A 19 -2.86 -5.19 3.57
N LEU A 20 -1.64 -4.80 3.23
CA LEU A 20 -1.22 -4.42 1.88
C LEU A 20 -0.32 -5.51 1.29
N LEU A 21 -0.72 -6.08 0.16
CA LEU A 21 0.07 -7.05 -0.60
C LEU A 21 0.86 -6.34 -1.70
N ILE A 22 2.17 -6.54 -1.73
CA ILE A 22 3.06 -6.10 -2.81
C ILE A 22 3.74 -7.36 -3.34
N ASP A 23 3.64 -7.63 -4.64
CA ASP A 23 4.17 -8.87 -5.20
C ASP A 23 4.70 -8.69 -6.63
N THR A 24 5.49 -9.66 -7.08
CA THR A 24 6.14 -9.68 -8.41
C THR A 24 5.41 -10.61 -9.40
N ARG A 25 4.12 -10.88 -9.20
CA ARG A 25 3.38 -11.88 -10.00
C ARG A 25 3.33 -11.51 -11.48
N GLU A 26 3.14 -10.23 -11.79
CA GLU A 26 3.09 -9.76 -13.19
C GLU A 26 4.39 -10.02 -13.95
N ASP A 27 5.54 -9.93 -13.27
CA ASP A 27 6.86 -10.20 -13.86
C ASP A 27 7.22 -11.70 -13.90
N SER A 28 6.50 -12.53 -13.14
CA SER A 28 6.84 -13.95 -12.89
C SER A 28 5.73 -14.92 -13.33
N ILE A 29 4.88 -14.52 -14.28
CA ILE A 29 3.70 -15.27 -14.74
C ILE A 29 4.02 -16.73 -15.12
N HIS A 30 5.23 -16.97 -15.64
CA HIS A 30 5.65 -18.28 -16.14
C HIS A 30 6.27 -19.20 -15.07
N ASP A 31 6.59 -18.70 -13.87
CA ASP A 31 7.24 -19.50 -12.83
C ASP A 31 6.82 -19.04 -11.42
N VAL A 32 5.79 -19.73 -10.90
CA VAL A 32 5.22 -19.46 -9.58
C VAL A 32 6.25 -19.61 -8.45
N SER A 33 7.29 -20.43 -8.64
CA SER A 33 8.34 -20.62 -7.63
C SER A 33 9.22 -19.38 -7.44
N LYS A 34 9.21 -18.44 -8.39
CA LYS A 34 9.97 -17.19 -8.34
C LYS A 34 9.17 -16.00 -7.83
N ILE A 35 7.88 -16.15 -7.58
CA ILE A 35 7.05 -15.05 -7.08
C ILE A 35 7.52 -14.67 -5.67
N ILE A 36 7.83 -13.38 -5.49
CA ILE A 36 8.07 -12.80 -4.19
C ILE A 36 6.84 -11.98 -3.82
N ALA A 37 6.34 -12.16 -2.59
CA ALA A 37 5.20 -11.42 -2.08
C ALA A 37 5.48 -10.90 -0.67
N LEU A 38 5.29 -9.61 -0.46
CA LEU A 38 5.37 -8.94 0.84
C LEU A 38 3.96 -8.53 1.26
N THR A 39 3.47 -9.13 2.34
CA THR A 39 2.27 -8.67 3.05
C THR A 39 2.68 -7.75 4.19
N VAL A 40 2.23 -6.50 4.12
CA VAL A 40 2.39 -5.49 5.17
C VAL A 40 1.10 -5.43 5.98
N TYR A 41 1.15 -5.81 7.25
CA TYR A 41 0.05 -5.63 8.19
C TYR A 41 0.20 -4.29 8.90
N GLY A 42 -0.92 -3.60 9.14
CA GLY A 42 -0.88 -2.30 9.82
C GLY A 42 -2.23 -1.68 10.04
N GLU A 43 -2.19 -0.44 10.51
CA GLU A 43 -3.38 0.41 10.66
C GLU A 43 -3.38 1.47 9.54
N ALA A 44 -4.52 1.60 8.86
CA ALA A 44 -4.75 2.60 7.84
C ALA A 44 -5.48 3.82 8.41
N SER A 45 -5.20 4.98 7.84
CA SER A 45 -5.91 6.23 8.10
C SER A 45 -5.96 7.08 6.84
N VAL A 46 -6.95 7.99 6.76
CA VAL A 46 -6.97 9.03 5.73
C VAL A 46 -6.02 10.15 6.14
N ALA A 47 -5.17 10.60 5.22
CA ALA A 47 -4.24 11.71 5.46
C ALA A 47 -5.03 13.00 5.78
N SER A 48 -4.84 13.51 7.00
CA SER A 48 -5.51 14.74 7.48
C SER A 48 -4.70 16.01 7.22
N ASP A 49 -3.38 15.90 7.12
CA ASP A 49 -2.47 17.02 6.85
C ASP A 49 -2.47 17.36 5.35
N LYS A 50 -2.97 18.55 5.00
CA LYS A 50 -3.08 19.02 3.62
C LYS A 50 -1.72 19.15 2.93
N ASN A 51 -0.69 19.65 3.61
CA ASN A 51 0.62 19.85 3.00
C ASN A 51 1.25 18.49 2.66
N LYS A 52 1.21 17.54 3.61
CA LYS A 52 1.70 16.17 3.35
C LYS A 52 0.90 15.47 2.26
N LYS A 53 -0.41 15.69 2.22
CA LYS A 53 -1.27 15.16 1.16
C LYS A 53 -0.82 15.66 -0.22
N ASP A 54 -0.61 16.96 -0.37
CA ASP A 54 -0.21 17.58 -1.64
C ASP A 54 1.18 17.11 -2.08
N GLU A 55 2.13 16.96 -1.15
CA GLU A 55 3.45 16.38 -1.41
C GLU A 55 3.35 14.94 -1.94
N ILE A 56 2.58 14.09 -1.25
CA ILE A 56 2.37 12.69 -1.67
C ILE A 56 1.72 12.64 -3.06
N ILE A 57 0.67 13.44 -3.29
CA ILE A 57 -0.01 13.51 -4.60
C ILE A 57 0.98 13.88 -5.70
N LYS A 58 1.82 14.89 -5.47
CA LYS A 58 2.85 15.31 -6.43
C LYS A 58 3.81 14.17 -6.77
N THR A 59 4.26 13.42 -5.76
CA THR A 59 5.10 12.23 -5.98
C THR A 59 4.38 11.17 -6.82
N PHE A 60 3.13 10.84 -6.49
CA PHE A 60 2.35 9.85 -7.25
C PHE A 60 2.14 10.26 -8.71
N VAL A 61 1.75 11.52 -8.97
CA VAL A 61 1.52 12.00 -10.34
C VAL A 61 2.81 12.08 -11.15
N THR A 62 3.94 12.42 -10.50
CA THR A 62 5.25 12.41 -11.16
C THR A 62 5.65 11.00 -11.59
N LEU A 63 5.41 10.00 -10.75
CA LEU A 63 5.70 8.59 -11.06
C LEU A 63 4.69 7.98 -12.04
N TYR A 64 3.42 8.40 -11.95
CA TYR A 64 2.31 7.86 -12.72
C TYR A 64 1.44 9.00 -13.28
N PRO A 65 1.84 9.63 -14.41
CA PRO A 65 1.13 10.77 -14.97
C PRO A 65 -0.35 10.51 -15.28
N SER A 66 -0.72 9.25 -15.57
CA SER A 66 -2.11 8.84 -15.79
C SER A 66 -3.03 9.07 -14.58
N LEU A 67 -2.47 9.29 -13.38
CA LEU A 67 -3.25 9.58 -12.17
C LEU A 67 -3.60 11.07 -12.00
N GLU A 68 -3.13 11.97 -12.87
CA GLU A 68 -3.32 13.41 -12.72
C GLU A 68 -4.80 13.82 -12.64
N GLN A 69 -5.63 13.34 -13.57
CA GLN A 69 -7.06 13.64 -13.56
C GLN A 69 -7.73 13.15 -12.28
N PHE A 70 -7.32 11.99 -11.77
CA PHE A 70 -7.84 11.45 -10.52
C PHE A 70 -7.38 12.28 -9.32
N ALA A 71 -6.12 12.71 -9.29
CA ALA A 71 -5.55 13.54 -8.24
C ALA A 71 -6.24 14.90 -8.09
N GLN A 72 -6.73 15.48 -9.19
CA GLN A 72 -7.46 16.75 -9.20
C GLN A 72 -8.91 16.62 -8.71
N SER A 73 -9.44 15.40 -8.57
CA SER A 73 -10.80 15.18 -8.08
C SER A 73 -10.94 15.60 -6.61
N SER A 74 -12.03 16.29 -6.27
CA SER A 74 -12.40 16.63 -4.89
C SER A 74 -12.67 15.40 -4.01
N SER A 75 -12.94 14.25 -4.63
CA SER A 75 -13.11 12.96 -3.98
C SER A 75 -11.81 12.21 -3.75
N CYS A 76 -10.66 12.70 -4.23
CA CYS A 76 -9.38 12.01 -4.06
C CYS A 76 -8.86 12.12 -2.63
N GLU A 77 -8.49 10.98 -2.06
CA GLU A 77 -7.92 10.82 -0.74
C GLU A 77 -6.65 9.98 -0.75
N ILE A 78 -5.82 10.23 0.25
CA ILE A 78 -4.59 9.48 0.50
C ILE A 78 -4.84 8.61 1.72
N ILE A 79 -4.73 7.30 1.52
CA ILE A 79 -4.66 6.33 2.61
C ILE A 79 -3.20 6.20 3.01
N VAL A 80 -2.93 6.37 4.30
CA VAL A 80 -1.62 6.15 4.91
C VAL A 80 -1.72 4.88 5.74
N VAL A 81 -0.87 3.90 5.43
CA VAL A 81 -0.74 2.66 6.22
C VAL A 81 0.46 2.80 7.14
N LYS A 82 0.25 2.63 8.45
CA LYS A 82 1.30 2.52 9.45
C LYS A 82 1.60 1.03 9.68
N PRO A 83 2.73 0.51 9.19
CA PRO A 83 3.02 -0.91 9.32
C PRO A 83 3.29 -1.32 10.77
N THR A 84 2.90 -2.54 11.13
CA THR A 84 3.13 -3.16 12.45
C THR A 84 3.87 -4.49 12.33
N LYS A 85 3.64 -5.24 11.26
CA LYS A 85 4.24 -6.55 10.99
C LYS A 85 4.33 -6.80 9.48
N PHE A 86 5.30 -7.60 9.08
CA PHE A 86 5.47 -8.04 7.69
C PHE A 86 5.49 -9.56 7.59
N LEU A 87 5.02 -10.06 6.45
CA LEU A 87 5.19 -11.44 6.01
C LEU A 87 5.78 -11.41 4.60
N LEU A 88 6.99 -11.94 4.44
CA LEU A 88 7.63 -12.14 3.15
C LEU A 88 7.49 -13.61 2.75
N LEU A 89 6.94 -13.83 1.56
CA LEU A 89 6.94 -15.11 0.88
C LEU A 89 7.93 -15.05 -0.28
N ASN A 90 8.74 -16.10 -0.41
CA ASN A 90 9.66 -16.29 -1.52
C ASN A 90 9.37 -17.67 -2.16
N GLY A 91 8.62 -17.66 -3.24
CA GLY A 91 7.97 -18.86 -3.77
C GLY A 91 6.90 -19.39 -2.84
N VAL A 92 6.55 -20.68 -3.02
CA VAL A 92 5.41 -21.31 -2.32
C VAL A 92 5.76 -21.89 -0.95
N THR A 93 7.06 -22.01 -0.62
CA THR A 93 7.52 -22.73 0.58
C THR A 93 8.30 -21.89 1.59
N ASP A 94 9.00 -20.82 1.18
CA ASP A 94 9.77 -19.98 2.11
C ASP A 94 8.91 -18.81 2.59
N SER A 95 8.71 -18.75 3.91
CA SER A 95 7.98 -17.67 4.56
C SER A 95 8.77 -17.12 5.75
N LYS A 96 8.81 -15.79 5.87
CA LYS A 96 9.47 -15.10 6.97
C LYS A 96 8.60 -13.97 7.50
N VAL A 97 8.41 -13.94 8.81
CA VAL A 97 7.71 -12.87 9.51
C VAL A 97 8.72 -11.90 10.11
N PHE A 98 8.46 -10.60 9.97
CA PHE A 98 9.30 -9.55 10.55
C PHE A 98 8.46 -8.58 11.38
N THR A 99 9.03 -8.13 12.49
CA THR A 99 8.61 -6.91 13.18
C THR A 99 9.16 -5.67 12.47
N MET A 100 8.62 -4.49 12.81
CA MET A 100 9.15 -3.21 12.31
C MET A 100 10.66 -3.03 12.50
N LYS A 101 11.18 -3.45 13.67
CA LYS A 101 12.60 -3.29 14.00
C LYS A 101 13.50 -4.19 13.17
N GLU A 102 13.02 -5.39 12.81
CA GLU A 102 13.78 -6.33 12.01
C GLU A 102 13.76 -5.94 10.54
N PHE A 103 12.63 -5.41 10.06
CA PHE A 103 12.48 -4.96 8.68
C PHE A 103 13.41 -3.78 8.34
N LEU A 104 13.52 -2.79 9.25
CA LEU A 104 14.36 -1.59 9.03
C LEU A 104 15.88 -1.84 9.14
N LYS A 105 16.31 -3.04 9.55
CA LYS A 105 17.73 -3.41 9.67
C LYS A 105 18.29 -4.08 8.40
N LYS A 106 17.46 -4.31 7.39
CA LYS A 106 17.85 -4.85 6.09
C LYS A 106 17.99 -3.73 5.08
#